data_AF-A0A920T068-F1
#
_entry.id   AF-A0A920T068-F1
#
_cell.length_a   1.000
_cell.length_b   1.000
_cell.length_c   1.000
_cell.angle_alpha   90.00
_cell.angle_beta   90.00
_cell.angle_gamma   90.00
#
_symmetry.space_group_name_H-M   'P 1'
#
loop_
_entity.id
_entity.type
_entity.pdbx_description
1 polymer ?
#
loop_
_entity_poly.entity_id
_entity_poly.type
_entity_poly.pdbx_seq_one_letter_code
_entity_poly.pdbx_strand_id
1 'polypeptide(L)'
;MGRWGIEAEAVMLGQPYYMVVPDVVGVRLNGSLPEGATATDLVLGIVEMLREQGVVEKFVEFYGPGLENLPLADRATIANMAPEYGATCGFFPHR
;
A
#
# COMPACT_ATOMS: atom_id res chain seq x y z
N MET A 1 10.63 3.00 4.95
CA MET A 1 11.93 2.48 4.48
C MET A 1 12.97 2.77 5.56
N GLY A 2 13.38 1.77 6.35
CA GLY A 2 14.31 2.02 7.48
C GLY A 2 14.67 0.78 8.31
N ARG A 3 13.85 -0.26 8.24
CA ARG A 3 14.04 -1.55 8.92
C ARG A 3 14.40 -2.70 7.94
N TRP A 4 15.13 -2.37 6.88
CA TRP A 4 15.49 -3.32 5.82
C TRP A 4 16.99 -3.50 5.64
N GLY A 5 17.83 -2.64 6.23
CA GLY A 5 19.29 -2.70 6.00
C GLY A 5 19.93 -3.94 6.62
N ILE A 6 19.49 -4.33 7.82
CA ILE A 6 20.09 -5.44 8.58
C ILE A 6 19.39 -6.76 8.20
N GLU A 7 18.09 -6.69 7.97
CA GLU A 7 17.24 -7.81 7.57
C GLU A 7 17.53 -8.28 6.14
N ALA A 8 17.84 -7.36 5.22
CA ALA A 8 18.24 -7.72 3.85
C ALA A 8 19.58 -8.48 3.82
N GLU A 9 20.55 -8.12 4.67
CA GLU A 9 21.83 -8.83 4.78
C GLU A 9 21.63 -10.28 5.24
N ALA A 10 20.73 -10.53 6.20
CA ALA A 10 20.43 -11.88 6.68
C ALA A 10 19.76 -12.76 5.61
N VAL A 11 18.85 -12.20 4.81
CA VAL A 11 18.22 -12.88 3.66
C VAL A 11 19.27 -13.21 2.58
N MET A 12 20.19 -12.27 2.29
CA MET A 12 21.28 -12.49 1.34
C MET A 12 22.25 -13.59 1.78
N LEU A 13 22.39 -13.83 3.09
CA LEU A 13 23.24 -14.88 3.67
C LEU A 13 22.52 -16.24 3.83
N GLY A 14 21.31 -16.38 3.31
CA GLY A 14 20.56 -17.65 3.29
C GLY A 14 20.02 -18.09 4.65
N GLN A 15 19.96 -17.19 5.64
CA GLN A 15 19.34 -17.48 6.92
C GLN A 15 17.81 -17.44 6.76
N PRO A 16 17.06 -18.43 7.28
CA PRO A 16 15.60 -18.40 7.24
C PRO A 16 15.10 -17.20 8.03
N TYR A 17 14.48 -16.25 7.32
CA TYR A 17 13.88 -15.07 7.90
C TYR A 17 12.54 -15.45 8.54
N TYR A 18 12.50 -15.44 9.87
CA TYR A 18 11.25 -15.58 10.61
C TYR A 18 10.55 -14.21 10.68
N MET A 19 9.78 -13.89 9.64
CA MET A 19 8.87 -12.75 9.69
C MET A 19 7.61 -13.17 10.44
N VAL A 20 7.22 -12.40 11.47
CA VAL A 20 5.84 -12.42 11.92
C VAL A 20 5.01 -11.97 10.73
N VAL A 21 4.10 -12.83 10.25
CA VAL A 21 3.21 -12.46 9.14
C VAL A 21 2.43 -11.22 9.58
N PRO A 22 2.63 -10.07 8.92
CA PRO A 22 1.97 -8.86 9.32
C PRO A 22 0.49 -8.94 8.98
N ASP A 23 -0.35 -8.30 9.80
CA ASP A 23 -1.77 -8.17 9.51
C ASP A 23 -1.97 -7.46 8.17
N VAL A 24 -2.88 -7.98 7.35
CA VAL A 24 -3.21 -7.42 6.04
C VAL A 24 -4.55 -6.68 6.13
N VAL A 25 -4.54 -5.40 5.76
CA VAL A 25 -5.73 -4.57 5.62
C VAL A 25 -6.07 -4.46 4.14
N GLY A 26 -7.22 -5.01 3.77
CA GLY A 26 -7.73 -4.91 2.41
C GLY A 26 -8.46 -3.59 2.17
N VAL A 27 -8.02 -2.80 1.20
CA VAL A 27 -8.70 -1.61 0.69
C VAL A 27 -9.43 -1.97 -0.60
N ARG A 28 -10.76 -1.98 -0.53
CA ARG A 28 -11.60 -2.24 -1.70
C ARG A 28 -11.92 -0.95 -2.43
N LEU A 29 -11.36 -0.77 -3.62
CA LEU A 29 -11.70 0.33 -4.52
C LEU A 29 -12.91 -0.05 -5.38
N ASN A 30 -13.93 0.79 -5.37
CA ASN A 30 -15.15 0.62 -6.16
C ASN A 30 -15.51 1.91 -6.92
N GLY A 31 -16.25 1.76 -8.02
CA GLY A 31 -16.68 2.88 -8.85
C GLY A 31 -15.54 3.53 -9.64
N SER A 32 -15.72 4.81 -9.93
CA SER A 32 -14.79 5.66 -10.68
C SER A 32 -14.60 6.98 -9.94
N LEU A 33 -13.50 7.67 -10.23
CA LEU A 33 -13.29 9.01 -9.72
C LEU A 33 -14.42 9.96 -10.20
N PRO A 34 -14.91 10.86 -9.33
CA PRO A 34 -15.86 11.90 -9.73
C PRO A 34 -15.32 12.76 -10.86
N GLU A 35 -16.21 13.35 -11.65
CA GLU A 35 -15.81 14.30 -12.69
C GLU A 35 -15.06 15.49 -12.06
N GLY A 36 -13.86 15.77 -12.58
CA GLY A 36 -12.97 16.81 -12.07
C GLY A 36 -12.04 16.38 -10.92
N ALA A 37 -12.18 15.16 -10.38
CA ALA A 37 -11.24 14.62 -9.40
C ALA A 37 -9.96 14.15 -10.09
N THR A 38 -8.82 14.43 -9.47
CA THR A 38 -7.49 14.05 -9.96
C THR A 38 -6.97 12.80 -9.27
N ALA A 39 -5.92 12.18 -9.84
CA ALA A 39 -5.19 11.10 -9.19
C ALA A 39 -4.62 11.51 -7.83
N THR A 40 -4.20 12.78 -7.69
CA THR A 40 -3.72 13.34 -6.42
C THR A 40 -4.82 13.34 -5.37
N ASP A 41 -6.05 13.71 -5.74
CA ASP A 41 -7.19 13.72 -4.81
C ASP A 41 -7.50 12.32 -4.30
N LEU A 42 -7.44 11.31 -5.19
CA LEU A 42 -7.58 9.90 -4.82
C LEU A 42 -6.51 9.49 -3.80
N VAL A 43 -5.25 9.81 -4.09
CA VAL A 43 -4.11 9.45 -3.24
C VAL A 43 -4.26 10.08 -1.86
N LEU A 44 -4.57 11.37 -1.78
CA LEU A 44 -4.76 12.08 -0.51
C LEU A 44 -5.95 11.51 0.28
N GLY A 45 -7.06 11.21 -0.38
CA GLY A 45 -8.23 10.59 0.27
C GLY A 45 -7.94 9.20 0.83
N ILE A 46 -7.19 8.37 0.09
CA ILE A 46 -6.75 7.05 0.57
C ILE A 46 -5.81 7.19 1.78
N VAL A 47 -4.85 8.11 1.73
CA VAL A 47 -3.89 8.35 2.82
C VAL A 47 -4.63 8.79 4.10
N GLU A 48 -5.55 9.74 3.98
CA GLU A 48 -6.34 10.24 5.11
C GLU A 48 -7.19 9.13 5.73
N MET A 49 -7.94 8.39 4.90
CA MET A 49 -8.75 7.26 5.36
C MET A 49 -7.89 6.20 6.09
N LEU A 50 -6.74 5.83 5.52
CA LEU A 50 -5.87 4.80 6.12
C LEU A 50 -5.23 5.27 7.43
N ARG A 51 -4.93 6.56 7.56
CA ARG A 51 -4.47 7.16 8.83
C ARG A 51 -5.53 7.02 9.92
N GLU A 52 -6.78 7.33 9.61
CA GLU A 52 -7.89 7.19 10.56
C GLU A 52 -8.13 5.74 10.97
N GLN A 53 -7.94 4.79 10.05
CA GLN A 53 -8.06 3.35 10.34
C GLN A 53 -6.91 2.78 11.20
N GLY A 54 -5.81 3.51 11.38
CA GLY A 54 -4.69 3.07 12.21
C GLY A 54 -3.96 1.84 11.65
N VAL A 55 -3.49 1.94 10.40
CA VAL A 55 -2.77 0.84 9.72
C VAL A 55 -1.26 0.78 10.02
N VAL A 56 -0.86 1.28 11.19
CA VAL A 56 0.54 1.34 11.61
C VAL A 56 1.16 -0.07 11.64
N GLU A 57 2.29 -0.24 10.98
CA GLU A 57 3.04 -1.50 10.84
C GLU A 57 2.31 -2.63 10.09
N LYS A 58 1.13 -2.38 9.51
CA LYS A 58 0.35 -3.36 8.74
C LYS A 58 0.70 -3.35 7.26
N PHE A 59 0.28 -4.41 6.57
CA PHE A 59 0.31 -4.46 5.11
C PHE A 59 -1.04 -3.97 4.58
N VAL A 60 -1.01 -3.20 3.49
CA VAL A 60 -2.23 -2.72 2.83
C VAL A 60 -2.31 -3.33 1.44
N GLU A 61 -3.39 -4.06 1.18
CA GLU A 61 -3.69 -4.65 -0.13
C GLU A 61 -4.82 -3.88 -0.81
N PHE A 62 -4.57 -3.32 -1.98
CA PHE A 62 -5.60 -2.65 -2.77
C PHE A 62 -6.23 -3.64 -3.75
N TYR A 63 -7.56 -3.77 -3.73
CA TYR A 63 -8.30 -4.69 -4.58
C TYR A 63 -9.66 -4.13 -5.03
N GLY A 64 -10.32 -4.81 -5.96
CA GLY A 64 -11.69 -4.48 -6.37
C GLY A 64 -11.81 -3.79 -7.74
N PRO A 65 -13.05 -3.62 -8.23
CA PRO A 65 -13.32 -3.20 -9.61
C PRO A 65 -12.86 -1.77 -9.94
N GLY A 66 -12.69 -0.91 -8.93
CA GLY A 66 -12.17 0.45 -9.13
C GLY A 66 -10.72 0.48 -9.62
N LEU A 67 -9.98 -0.64 -9.48
CA LEU A 67 -8.62 -0.75 -10.01
C LEU A 67 -8.56 -0.72 -11.53
N GLU A 68 -9.54 -1.28 -12.24
CA GLU A 68 -9.52 -1.35 -13.70
C GLU A 68 -9.40 0.04 -14.35
N ASN A 69 -9.96 1.05 -13.70
CA ASN A 69 -9.93 2.44 -14.14
C ASN A 69 -8.71 3.23 -13.62
N LEU A 70 -7.83 2.60 -12.83
CA LEU A 70 -6.69 3.25 -12.20
C LEU A 70 -5.38 2.93 -12.93
N PRO A 71 -4.73 3.92 -13.57
CA PRO A 71 -3.44 3.77 -14.24
C PRO A 71 -2.35 3.19 -13.33
N LEU A 72 -1.42 2.43 -13.92
CA LEU A 72 -0.28 1.85 -13.19
C LEU A 72 0.55 2.91 -12.45
N ALA A 73 0.70 4.11 -13.04
CA ALA A 73 1.43 5.21 -12.42
C ALA A 73 0.79 5.68 -11.10
N ASP A 74 -0.55 5.74 -11.06
CA ASP A 74 -1.29 6.15 -9.87
C ASP A 74 -1.23 5.05 -8.80
N ARG A 75 -1.34 3.78 -9.21
CA ARG A 75 -1.13 2.63 -8.31
C ARG A 75 0.26 2.68 -7.67
N ALA A 76 1.31 2.92 -8.46
CA ALA A 76 2.67 3.07 -7.97
C ALA A 76 2.82 4.25 -7.00
N THR A 77 2.12 5.37 -7.27
CA THR A 77 2.12 6.55 -6.40
C THR A 77 1.48 6.24 -5.04
N ILE A 78 0.32 5.58 -5.02
CA ILE A 78 -0.36 5.16 -3.77
C ILE A 78 0.52 4.19 -2.97
N ALA A 79 1.15 3.21 -3.64
CA ALA A 79 2.05 2.26 -3.01
C ALA A 79 3.27 2.93 -2.37
N ASN A 80 3.86 3.91 -3.06
CA ASN A 80 5.02 4.67 -2.57
C ASN A 80 4.69 5.55 -1.35
N MET A 81 3.41 5.91 -1.16
CA MET A 81 2.96 6.68 0.00
C MET A 81 2.71 5.84 1.27
N ALA A 82 3.07 4.55 1.29
CA ALA A 82 2.97 3.71 2.49
C ALA A 82 3.49 4.36 3.80
N PRO A 83 4.62 5.09 3.79
CA PRO A 83 5.08 5.81 4.97
C PRO A 83 4.10 6.88 5.47
N GLU A 84 3.32 7.52 4.59
CA GLU A 84 2.42 8.63 4.92
C GLU A 84 1.16 8.17 5.67
N TYR A 85 0.68 6.95 5.39
CA TYR A 85 -0.41 6.31 6.12
C TYR A 85 0.05 5.30 7.19
N GLY A 86 1.35 5.20 7.44
CA GLY A 86 1.93 4.39 8.52
C GLY A 86 2.04 2.90 8.24
N ALA A 87 1.67 2.45 7.04
CA ALA A 87 1.80 1.04 6.66
C ALA A 87 3.27 0.64 6.44
N THR A 88 3.57 -0.63 6.69
CA THR A 88 4.88 -1.21 6.34
C THR A 88 5.04 -1.33 4.82
N CYS A 89 3.95 -1.66 4.12
CA CYS A 89 3.91 -1.81 2.66
C CYS A 89 2.48 -1.63 2.15
N GLY A 90 2.34 -1.03 0.96
CA GLY A 90 1.11 -1.02 0.17
C GLY A 90 1.35 -1.72 -1.16
N PHE A 91 0.49 -2.66 -1.56
CA PHE A 91 0.67 -3.40 -2.81
C PHE A 91 -0.62 -3.58 -3.59
N PHE A 92 -0.45 -3.72 -4.91
CA PHE A 92 -1.50 -4.00 -5.88
C PHE A 92 -1.22 -5.35 -6.53
N PRO A 93 -2.13 -6.34 -6.46
CA PRO A 93 -1.92 -7.63 -7.10
C PRO A 93 -1.81 -7.49 -8.63
N HIS A 94 -1.08 -8.41 -9.27
CA HIS A 94 -0.85 -8.42 -10.73
C HIS A 94 -2.07 -8.87 -11.57
N ARG A 95 -3.28 -8.85 -11.00
CA ARG A 95 -4.53 -9.14 -11.72
C ARG A 95 -5.59 -8.12 -11.39
#